data_AF-A0A8J6Z8A3-F1
#
_entry.id   AF-A0A8J6Z8A3-F1
#
_cell.length_a   1.000
_cell.length_b   1.000
_cell.length_c   1.000
_cell.angle_alpha   90.00
_cell.angle_beta   90.00
_cell.angle_gamma   90.00
#
_symmetry.space_group_name_H-M   'P 1'
#
loop_
_entity.id
_entity.type
_entity.pdbx_description
1 polymer ?
#
loop_
_entity_poly.entity_id
_entity_poly.type
_entity_poly.pdbx_seq_one_letter_code
_entity_poly.pdbx_strand_id
1 'polypeptide(L)'
;MRQVGIFGKRKSGKSALMYALTKQKIIQDAAFSAMEIGGVTKVMLVDTVGVDVEGSTAEKSAQSVEVALMLITDDMFDLELAWVSKLIKGGASVIAVIARADTFDDGGAALAAAVREVSGLTTFCVSSTLGTGVVELDEEINRRLAKE
;
A
#
# COMPACT_ATOMS: atom_id res chain seq x y z
N MET A 1 17.09 4.84 6.11
CA MET A 1 15.67 5.18 6.32
C MET A 1 14.86 4.23 5.48
N ARG A 2 13.88 3.54 6.07
CA ARG A 2 13.12 2.52 5.37
C ARG A 2 11.95 3.14 4.64
N GLN A 3 11.63 2.69 3.43
CA GLN A 3 10.57 3.30 2.63
C GLN A 3 9.44 2.32 2.34
N VAL A 4 8.21 2.74 2.65
CA VAL A 4 6.99 2.04 2.28
C VAL A 4 6.25 2.91 1.26
N GLY A 5 6.06 2.39 0.05
CA GLY A 5 5.33 3.11 -1.01
C GLY A 5 3.88 2.66 -1.11
N ILE A 6 2.97 3.61 -1.33
CA ILE A 6 1.54 3.35 -1.53
C ILE A 6 1.21 3.59 -2.99
N PHE A 7 0.86 2.52 -3.70
CA PHE A 7 0.62 2.49 -5.15
C PHE A 7 -0.82 2.07 -5.47
N GLY A 8 -1.24 2.29 -6.71
CA GLY A 8 -2.57 1.97 -7.22
C GLY A 8 -3.12 3.08 -8.12
N LYS A 9 -4.20 2.83 -8.84
CA LYS A 9 -4.82 3.80 -9.76
C LYS A 9 -5.19 5.11 -9.07
N ARG A 10 -5.38 6.19 -9.83
CA ARG A 10 -5.96 7.43 -9.30
C ARG A 10 -7.29 7.15 -8.61
N LYS A 11 -7.58 7.91 -7.56
CA LYS A 11 -8.80 7.79 -6.76
C LYS A 11 -9.03 6.38 -6.16
N SER A 12 -8.00 5.55 -6.00
CA SER A 12 -8.09 4.27 -5.27
C SER A 12 -8.13 4.42 -3.75
N GLY A 13 -7.82 5.62 -3.23
CA GLY A 13 -7.78 5.89 -1.78
C GLY A 13 -6.39 5.86 -1.16
N LYS A 14 -5.30 5.92 -1.95
CA LYS A 14 -3.91 5.94 -1.44
C LYS A 14 -3.68 6.95 -0.30
N SER A 15 -4.04 8.22 -0.52
CA SER A 15 -3.90 9.27 0.50
C SER A 15 -4.78 9.03 1.73
N ALA A 16 -5.95 8.42 1.54
CA ALA A 16 -6.83 8.06 2.65
C ALA A 16 -6.24 6.92 3.49
N LEU A 17 -5.66 5.91 2.84
CA LEU A 17 -4.96 4.82 3.52
C LEU A 17 -3.73 5.33 4.25
N MET A 18 -2.92 6.17 3.61
CA MET A 18 -1.80 6.84 4.26
C MET A 18 -2.27 7.49 5.55
N TYR A 19 -3.32 8.31 5.48
CA TYR A 19 -3.87 9.01 6.64
C TYR A 19 -4.46 8.07 7.71
N ALA A 20 -5.07 6.95 7.32
CA ALA A 20 -5.55 5.95 8.28
C ALA A 20 -4.39 5.30 9.06
N LEU A 21 -3.31 4.94 8.36
CA LEU A 21 -2.07 4.42 8.97
C LEU A 21 -1.41 5.47 9.88
N THR A 22 -1.44 6.75 9.50
CA THR A 22 -0.85 7.83 10.33
C THR A 22 -1.66 8.11 11.59
N LYS A 23 -2.99 8.21 11.45
CA LYS A 23 -3.90 8.63 12.54
C LYS A 23 -3.87 7.68 13.72
N GLN A 24 -3.73 6.40 13.46
CA GLN A 24 -3.73 5.39 14.50
C GLN A 24 -2.36 5.30 15.23
N LYS A 25 -1.32 6.08 14.83
CA LYS A 25 0.06 6.03 15.37
C LYS A 25 0.67 4.60 15.38
N ILE A 26 0.27 3.73 14.47
CA ILE A 26 0.59 2.29 14.56
C ILE A 26 1.99 2.01 14.01
N ILE A 27 2.46 2.74 12.99
CA ILE A 27 3.89 2.76 12.66
C ILE A 27 4.62 3.60 13.71
N GLN A 28 5.18 2.94 14.72
CA GLN A 28 6.11 3.58 15.65
C GLN A 28 7.31 4.12 14.86
N ASP A 29 7.56 5.43 14.95
CA ASP A 29 8.63 6.15 14.23
C ASP A 29 8.48 6.22 12.69
N ALA A 30 7.29 6.61 12.16
CA ALA A 30 7.14 7.00 10.74
C ALA A 30 7.08 8.52 10.48
N ALA A 31 7.88 9.02 9.52
CA ALA A 31 7.93 10.41 9.07
C ALA A 31 7.52 10.47 7.61
N PHE A 32 6.93 11.58 7.21
CA PHE A 32 6.33 11.73 5.89
C PHE A 32 7.17 12.64 5.02
N SER A 33 7.35 12.27 3.76
CA SER A 33 7.97 13.15 2.77
C SER A 33 7.02 14.28 2.35
N ALA A 34 6.94 15.29 3.24
CA ALA A 34 6.67 16.71 2.98
C ALA A 34 7.13 17.57 4.17
N MET A 35 7.34 16.97 5.36
CA MET A 35 7.78 17.66 6.56
C MET A 35 8.52 16.67 7.46
N GLU A 36 9.84 16.64 7.35
CA GLU A 36 10.70 16.07 8.39
C GLU A 36 10.69 17.04 9.58
N ILE A 37 9.81 16.82 10.55
CA ILE A 37 9.77 17.63 11.77
C ILE A 37 10.65 16.93 12.81
N GLY A 38 11.92 17.34 12.90
CA GLY A 38 12.68 17.35 14.14
C GLY A 38 12.73 16.08 15.00
N GLY A 39 12.88 14.89 14.38
CA GLY A 39 13.09 13.63 15.10
C GLY A 39 13.65 12.53 14.18
N VAL A 40 14.44 11.59 14.73
CA VAL A 40 14.97 10.43 13.98
C VAL A 40 13.83 9.47 13.70
N THR A 41 13.42 9.39 12.45
CA THR A 41 12.24 8.61 12.07
C THR A 41 12.65 7.47 11.14
N LYS A 42 12.29 6.23 11.49
CA LYS A 42 12.88 5.02 10.91
C LYS A 42 12.21 4.58 9.61
N VAL A 43 10.91 4.89 9.45
CA VAL A 43 10.10 4.49 8.29
C VAL A 43 9.51 5.73 7.59
N MET A 44 9.47 5.72 6.26
CA MET A 44 8.86 6.76 5.44
C MET A 44 7.70 6.20 4.62
N LEU A 45 6.49 6.74 4.81
CA LEU A 45 5.36 6.45 3.93
C LEU A 45 5.37 7.40 2.74
N VAL A 46 5.26 6.85 1.53
CA VAL A 46 5.27 7.61 0.27
C VAL A 46 3.95 7.41 -0.46
N ASP A 47 3.10 8.44 -0.49
CA ASP A 47 1.92 8.48 -1.35
C ASP A 47 2.34 8.79 -2.80
N THR A 48 2.02 7.90 -3.73
CA THR A 48 2.44 8.05 -5.12
C THR A 48 1.35 8.66 -5.99
N VAL A 49 1.77 9.23 -7.13
CA VAL A 49 0.83 9.50 -8.22
C VAL A 49 0.22 8.16 -8.69
N GLY A 50 -1.01 8.21 -9.20
CA GLY A 50 -1.69 7.01 -9.71
C GLY A 50 -0.90 6.33 -10.82
N VAL A 51 -0.83 5.00 -10.77
CA VAL A 51 -0.04 4.18 -11.69
C VAL A 51 -0.58 4.17 -13.14
N ASP A 52 -1.82 4.62 -13.31
CA ASP A 52 -2.51 4.88 -14.59
C ASP A 52 -2.12 6.21 -15.24
N VAL A 53 -1.24 6.99 -14.60
CA VAL A 53 -0.75 8.25 -15.14
C VAL A 53 0.59 8.02 -15.85
N GLU A 54 0.58 8.22 -17.17
CA GLU A 54 1.79 8.17 -18.00
C GLU A 54 2.79 9.25 -17.57
N GLY A 55 4.08 8.92 -17.56
CA GLY A 55 5.14 9.84 -17.14
C GLY A 55 5.12 10.20 -15.65
N SER A 56 4.38 9.45 -14.82
CA SER A 56 4.28 9.73 -13.39
C SER A 56 5.59 9.48 -12.63
N THR A 57 5.71 10.12 -11.46
CA THR A 57 6.84 9.92 -10.55
C THR A 57 6.77 8.60 -9.78
N ALA A 58 5.70 7.80 -9.95
CA ALA A 58 5.55 6.50 -9.30
C ALA A 58 6.70 5.54 -9.65
N GLU A 59 7.23 5.64 -10.87
CA GLU A 59 8.42 4.93 -11.34
C GLU A 59 9.64 5.16 -10.44
N LYS A 60 9.85 6.43 -10.04
CA LYS A 60 10.98 6.82 -9.19
C LYS A 60 10.78 6.29 -7.77
N SER A 61 9.57 6.40 -7.24
CA SER A 61 9.23 5.84 -5.91
C SER A 61 9.41 4.34 -5.87
N ALA A 62 9.08 3.62 -6.95
CA ALA A 62 9.22 2.16 -7.02
C ALA A 62 10.67 1.67 -6.90
N GLN A 63 11.67 2.52 -7.19
CA GLN A 63 13.09 2.15 -7.13
C GLN A 63 13.68 2.18 -5.72
N SER A 64 13.01 2.81 -4.75
CA SER A 64 13.57 3.07 -3.43
C SER A 64 12.76 2.47 -2.28
N VAL A 65 11.65 1.80 -2.58
CA VAL A 65 10.74 1.22 -1.59
C VAL A 65 11.13 -0.20 -1.21
N GLU A 66 11.13 -0.49 0.08
CA GLU A 66 11.35 -1.84 0.61
C GLU A 66 10.04 -2.63 0.68
N VAL A 67 8.95 -1.95 1.05
CA VAL A 67 7.60 -2.52 1.05
C VAL A 67 6.70 -1.67 0.17
N ALA A 68 5.89 -2.31 -0.67
CA ALA A 68 4.93 -1.63 -1.51
C ALA A 68 3.51 -2.10 -1.19
N LEU A 69 2.63 -1.16 -0.90
CA LEU A 69 1.20 -1.39 -0.74
C LEU A 69 0.52 -1.12 -2.09
N MET A 70 0.04 -2.16 -2.75
CA MET A 70 -0.70 -2.02 -4.00
C MET A 70 -2.20 -1.99 -3.72
N LEU A 71 -2.84 -0.83 -3.90
CA LEU A 71 -4.28 -0.68 -3.73
C LEU A 71 -5.03 -1.16 -4.98
N ILE A 72 -6.02 -2.01 -4.74
CA ILE A 72 -6.93 -2.57 -5.74
C ILE A 72 -8.37 -2.26 -5.28
N THR A 73 -9.21 -1.76 -6.19
CA THR A 73 -10.59 -1.29 -5.88
C THR A 73 -11.68 -1.91 -6.73
N ASP A 74 -11.31 -2.73 -7.70
CA ASP A 74 -12.23 -3.37 -8.65
C ASP A 74 -11.56 -4.63 -9.22
N ASP A 75 -12.32 -5.40 -9.99
CA ASP A 75 -11.90 -6.63 -10.66
C ASP A 75 -11.03 -6.40 -11.90
N MET A 76 -10.87 -5.16 -12.36
CA MET A 76 -10.03 -4.79 -13.50
C MET A 76 -8.60 -4.44 -13.06
N PHE A 77 -7.93 -5.37 -12.36
CA PHE A 77 -6.65 -5.11 -11.69
C PHE A 77 -5.38 -5.47 -12.48
N ASP A 78 -5.47 -5.65 -13.80
CA ASP A 78 -4.32 -6.03 -14.64
C ASP A 78 -3.17 -5.03 -14.58
N LEU A 79 -3.49 -3.72 -14.56
CA LEU A 79 -2.49 -2.67 -14.46
C LEU A 79 -1.75 -2.75 -13.11
N GLU A 80 -2.49 -2.95 -12.02
CA GLU A 80 -1.94 -3.14 -10.69
C GLU A 80 -1.01 -4.37 -10.66
N LEU A 81 -1.38 -5.49 -11.29
CA LEU A 81 -0.53 -6.68 -11.37
C LEU A 81 0.74 -6.47 -12.21
N ALA A 82 0.66 -5.69 -13.29
CA ALA A 82 1.85 -5.29 -14.04
C ALA A 82 2.83 -4.49 -13.15
N TRP A 83 2.30 -3.60 -12.31
CA TRP A 83 3.08 -2.84 -11.35
C TRP A 83 3.61 -3.68 -10.19
N VAL A 84 2.82 -4.63 -9.68
CA VAL A 84 3.28 -5.64 -8.70
C VAL A 84 4.53 -6.34 -9.24
N SER A 85 4.46 -6.85 -10.47
CA SER A 85 5.58 -7.54 -11.12
C SER A 85 6.81 -6.64 -11.21
N LYS A 86 6.63 -5.35 -11.49
CA LYS A 86 7.71 -4.36 -11.56
C LYS A 86 8.34 -4.11 -10.19
N LEU A 87 7.52 -3.94 -9.15
CA LEU A 87 7.97 -3.69 -7.78
C LEU A 87 8.76 -4.88 -7.23
N ILE A 88 8.26 -6.10 -7.44
CA ILE A 88 8.96 -7.33 -7.03
C ILE A 88 10.31 -7.45 -7.75
N LYS A 89 10.36 -7.18 -9.06
CA LYS A 89 11.63 -7.15 -9.82
C LYS A 89 12.60 -6.08 -9.31
N GLY A 90 12.08 -4.98 -8.77
CA GLY A 90 12.84 -3.93 -8.11
C GLY A 90 13.33 -4.29 -6.70
N GLY A 91 12.97 -5.46 -6.18
CA GLY A 91 13.36 -5.94 -4.84
C GLY A 91 12.36 -5.58 -3.73
N ALA A 92 11.24 -4.93 -4.05
CA ALA A 92 10.24 -4.56 -3.05
C ALA A 92 9.39 -5.76 -2.64
N SER A 93 9.08 -5.86 -1.35
CA SER A 93 8.07 -6.78 -0.85
C SER A 93 6.68 -6.19 -1.05
N VAL A 94 5.80 -6.86 -1.80
CA VAL A 94 4.50 -6.29 -2.18
C VAL A 94 3.34 -6.89 -1.37
N ILE A 95 2.51 -6.03 -0.79
CA ILE A 95 1.25 -6.37 -0.12
C ILE A 95 0.11 -5.84 -0.99
N ALA A 96 -0.86 -6.70 -1.31
CA ALA A 96 -2.09 -6.28 -1.97
C ALA A 96 -3.10 -5.77 -0.94
N VAL A 97 -3.68 -4.60 -1.20
CA VAL A 97 -4.68 -3.98 -0.32
C VAL A 97 -5.96 -3.82 -1.12
N ILE A 98 -7.00 -4.56 -0.74
CA ILE A 98 -8.35 -4.34 -1.26
C ILE A 98 -8.90 -3.11 -0.56
N ALA A 99 -8.78 -1.97 -1.23
CA ALA A 99 -9.15 -0.68 -0.69
C ALA A 99 -10.67 -0.48 -0.78
N ARG A 100 -11.21 0.34 0.13
CA ARG A 100 -12.65 0.61 0.23
C ARG A 100 -13.46 -0.67 0.46
N ALA A 101 -12.94 -1.55 1.30
CA ALA A 101 -13.64 -2.80 1.65
C ALA A 101 -15.10 -2.57 2.09
N ASP A 102 -15.40 -1.41 2.70
CA ASP A 102 -16.74 -1.00 3.11
C ASP A 102 -17.75 -0.79 1.96
N THR A 103 -17.29 -0.67 0.71
CA THR A 103 -18.18 -0.51 -0.45
C THR A 103 -18.60 -1.85 -1.09
N PHE A 104 -18.07 -2.97 -0.59
CA PHE A 104 -18.40 -4.30 -1.07
C PHE A 104 -19.28 -5.02 -0.04
N ASP A 105 -20.34 -5.69 -0.52
CA ASP A 105 -21.27 -6.40 0.36
C ASP A 105 -20.58 -7.51 1.19
N ASP A 106 -19.51 -8.12 0.65
CA ASP A 106 -18.72 -9.16 1.30
C ASP A 106 -17.43 -8.63 1.96
N GLY A 107 -17.29 -7.31 2.10
CA GLY A 107 -16.07 -6.69 2.62
C GLY A 107 -14.85 -6.83 1.70
N GLY A 108 -15.05 -7.12 0.41
CA GLY A 108 -14.00 -7.28 -0.60
C GLY A 108 -13.38 -8.68 -0.62
N ALA A 109 -13.99 -9.66 0.06
CA ALA A 109 -13.45 -11.00 0.21
C ALA A 109 -13.28 -11.74 -1.13
N ALA A 110 -14.26 -11.65 -2.04
CA ALA A 110 -14.20 -12.24 -3.37
C ALA A 110 -13.07 -11.63 -4.21
N LEU A 111 -12.92 -10.31 -4.18
CA LEU A 111 -11.85 -9.61 -4.88
C LEU A 111 -10.46 -9.98 -4.30
N ALA A 112 -10.35 -10.07 -2.97
CA ALA A 112 -9.13 -10.54 -2.30
C ALA A 112 -8.78 -11.98 -2.68
N ALA A 113 -9.78 -12.85 -2.86
CA ALA A 113 -9.57 -14.22 -3.31
C ALA A 113 -9.05 -14.27 -4.76
N ALA A 114 -9.69 -13.51 -5.67
CA ALA A 114 -9.26 -13.43 -7.07
C ALA A 114 -7.82 -12.89 -7.20
N VAL A 115 -7.49 -11.83 -6.48
CA VAL A 115 -6.12 -11.27 -6.47
C VAL A 115 -5.12 -12.29 -5.94
N ARG A 116 -5.45 -13.01 -4.85
CA ARG A 116 -4.59 -14.08 -4.29
C ARG A 116 -4.35 -15.20 -5.29
N GLU A 117 -5.39 -15.66 -5.94
CA GLU A 117 -5.33 -16.76 -6.90
C GLU A 117 -4.41 -16.42 -8.09
N VAL A 118 -4.53 -15.21 -8.62
CA VAL A 118 -3.75 -14.79 -9.80
C VAL A 118 -2.31 -14.40 -9.44
N SER A 119 -2.09 -13.74 -8.30
CA SER A 119 -0.80 -13.11 -7.99
C SER A 119 0.02 -13.85 -6.93
N GLY A 120 -0.59 -14.70 -6.11
CA GLY A 120 0.03 -15.31 -4.94
C GLY A 120 0.34 -14.33 -3.80
N LEU A 121 -0.06 -13.06 -3.90
CA LEU A 121 0.23 -12.04 -2.90
C LEU A 121 -0.60 -12.22 -1.63
N THR A 122 -0.06 -11.79 -0.48
CA THR A 122 -0.87 -11.55 0.71
C THR A 122 -1.81 -10.38 0.47
N THR A 123 -3.10 -10.57 0.76
CA THR A 123 -4.15 -9.56 0.59
C THR A 123 -4.76 -9.14 1.92
N PHE A 124 -5.01 -7.85 2.08
CA PHE A 124 -5.76 -7.28 3.21
C PHE A 124 -6.95 -6.48 2.70
N CYS A 125 -8.14 -6.74 3.24
CA CYS A 125 -9.30 -5.90 3.00
C CYS A 125 -9.30 -4.73 3.97
N VAL A 126 -9.27 -3.51 3.44
CA VAL A 126 -9.12 -2.29 4.26
C VAL A 126 -10.18 -1.25 3.92
N SER A 127 -10.81 -0.73 4.98
CA SER A 127 -11.59 0.50 4.91
C SER A 127 -10.86 1.60 5.66
N SER A 128 -10.33 2.58 4.92
CA SER A 128 -9.72 3.77 5.54
C SER A 128 -10.77 4.65 6.26
N THR A 129 -12.04 4.52 5.89
CA THR A 129 -13.16 5.26 6.50
C THR A 129 -13.55 4.65 7.84
N LEU A 130 -13.72 3.32 7.88
CA LEU A 130 -14.15 2.61 9.09
C LEU A 130 -12.97 2.17 9.98
N GLY A 131 -11.75 2.18 9.46
CA GLY A 131 -10.55 1.70 10.16
C GLY A 131 -10.37 0.18 10.11
N THR A 132 -11.31 -0.57 9.53
CA THR A 132 -11.26 -2.02 9.39
C THR A 132 -10.02 -2.45 8.61
N GLY A 133 -9.27 -3.43 9.12
CA GLY A 133 -8.09 -4.00 8.45
C GLY A 133 -6.83 -3.14 8.53
N VAL A 134 -6.89 -1.93 9.09
CA VAL A 134 -5.75 -1.01 9.14
C VAL A 134 -4.70 -1.49 10.13
N VAL A 135 -5.11 -2.05 11.28
CA VAL A 135 -4.19 -2.57 12.32
C VAL A 135 -3.45 -3.79 11.80
N GLU A 136 -4.17 -4.74 11.21
CA GLU A 136 -3.61 -5.98 10.68
C GLU A 136 -2.66 -5.71 9.50
N LEU A 137 -2.99 -4.72 8.67
CA LEU A 137 -2.10 -4.27 7.61
C LEU A 137 -0.81 -3.66 8.17
N ASP A 138 -0.91 -2.86 9.23
CA ASP A 138 0.26 -2.25 9.88
C ASP A 138 1.20 -3.29 10.50
N GLU A 139 0.65 -4.26 11.22
CA GLU A 139 1.40 -5.38 11.79
C GLU A 139 2.15 -6.15 10.69
N GLU A 140 1.50 -6.39 9.56
CA GLU A 140 2.14 -7.03 8.40
C GLU A 140 3.24 -6.16 7.80
N ILE A 141 3.03 -4.85 7.63
CA ILE A 141 4.07 -3.92 7.16
C ILE A 141 5.30 -4.02 8.07
N ASN A 142 5.11 -3.92 9.38
CA ASN A 142 6.18 -4.02 10.37
C ASN A 142 6.86 -5.39 10.34
N ARG A 143 6.11 -6.48 10.16
CA ARG A 143 6.66 -7.83 10.02
C ARG A 143 7.53 -7.98 8.77
N ARG A 144 7.13 -7.35 7.66
CA ARG A 144 7.91 -7.37 6.41
C ARG A 144 9.16 -6.51 6.49
N LEU A 145 9.06 -5.38 7.20
CA LEU A 145 10.20 -4.57 7.51
C LEU A 145 11.17 -5.38 8.41
N ALA A 146 10.72 -6.01 9.50
CA ALA A 146 11.61 -6.69 10.44
C ALA A 146 12.40 -7.90 9.86
N LYS A 147 12.05 -8.42 8.68
CA LYS A 147 12.79 -9.50 8.02
C LYS A 147 14.00 -8.94 7.26
N GLU A 148 15.18 -9.10 7.86
CA GLU A 148 16.50 -9.08 7.19
C GLU A 148 16.90 -10.50 6.76
#